data_AF-Q02Y93-F1
#
_entry.id   AF-Q02Y93-F1
#
_cell.length_a   1.000
_cell.length_b   1.000
_cell.length_c   1.000
_cell.angle_alpha   90.00
_cell.angle_beta   90.00
_cell.angle_gamma   90.00
#
_symmetry.space_group_name_H-M   'P 1'
#
loop_
_entity.id
_entity.type
_entity.pdbx_description
1 polymer ?
#
loop_
_entity_poly.entity_id
_entity_poly.type
_entity_poly.pdbx_seq_one_letter_code
_entity_poly.pdbx_strand_id
1 'polypeptide(L)'
;MSQTHIGYHDWQEPEYQIMAEIRRLKSEEYLSKEIDQSVVIEAADFNEKSQGEVVWTEIADMGKTFSAITPLPNNIIPSKQNFVCYDFETSSSGEFQVEVFLSPSLNWNNSGLIYGYQIDDGAEVEINFNGKYKGELGNWQADRIIRSLSVAKLEQGKHRLLFYAKSPDVILQKIVLHFGEIKETYLGRNHSDLINSGVI
;
A
#
# COMPACT_ATOMS: atom_id res chain seq x y z
N MET A 1 -28.63 7.85 -35.54
CA MET A 1 -28.22 7.81 -34.13
C MET A 1 -27.33 9.01 -33.82
N SER A 2 -27.88 10.23 -33.85
CA SER A 2 -27.11 11.50 -33.71
C SER A 2 -27.70 12.44 -32.65
N GLN A 3 -28.59 11.93 -31.81
CA GLN A 3 -29.27 12.68 -30.75
C GLN A 3 -28.28 13.10 -29.65
N THR A 4 -28.34 14.35 -29.19
CA THR A 4 -27.53 14.84 -28.07
C THR A 4 -28.07 14.30 -26.73
N HIS A 5 -27.18 13.80 -25.86
CA HIS A 5 -27.54 13.05 -24.64
C HIS A 5 -26.60 13.28 -23.43
N ILE A 6 -25.63 14.20 -23.53
CA ILE A 6 -24.65 14.54 -22.48
C ILE A 6 -24.59 16.05 -22.36
N GLY A 7 -24.75 16.58 -21.14
CA GLY A 7 -24.76 18.03 -20.88
C GLY A 7 -26.14 18.62 -20.62
N TYR A 8 -27.14 17.80 -20.28
CA TYR A 8 -28.46 18.29 -19.86
C TYR A 8 -28.34 18.98 -18.50
N HIS A 9 -28.78 20.23 -18.43
CA HIS A 9 -28.91 20.98 -17.18
C HIS A 9 -30.37 21.30 -16.84
N ASP A 10 -31.28 21.09 -17.78
CA ASP A 10 -32.72 21.16 -17.63
C ASP A 10 -33.41 20.09 -18.50
N TRP A 11 -34.70 20.25 -18.77
CA TRP A 11 -35.49 19.30 -19.56
C TRP A 11 -35.18 19.36 -21.06
N GLN A 12 -34.62 20.47 -21.56
CA GLN A 12 -34.38 20.72 -22.97
C GLN A 12 -33.02 20.17 -23.39
N GLU A 13 -32.95 19.61 -24.60
CA GLU A 13 -31.69 19.09 -25.13
C GLU A 13 -30.66 20.19 -25.36
N PRO A 14 -29.38 19.97 -25.00
CA PRO A 14 -28.31 20.90 -25.33
C PRO A 14 -28.00 20.84 -26.83
N GLU A 15 -27.57 21.95 -27.41
CA GLU A 15 -27.24 22.05 -28.83
C GLU A 15 -26.09 21.10 -29.25
N TYR A 16 -25.20 20.77 -28.31
CA TYR A 16 -24.06 19.89 -28.51
C TYR A 16 -23.74 19.09 -27.25
N GLN A 17 -23.00 17.99 -27.42
CA GLN A 17 -22.52 17.17 -26.30
C GLN A 17 -21.52 17.97 -25.47
N ILE A 18 -21.74 18.08 -24.17
CA ILE A 18 -20.86 18.84 -23.26
C ILE A 18 -20.00 17.85 -22.47
N MET A 19 -18.68 18.08 -22.45
CA MET A 19 -17.78 17.33 -21.57
C MET A 19 -18.09 17.68 -20.11
N ALA A 20 -18.27 16.67 -19.26
CA ALA A 20 -18.47 16.88 -17.83
C ALA A 20 -17.29 17.65 -17.21
N GLU A 21 -17.56 18.44 -16.17
CA GLU A 21 -16.51 19.14 -15.43
C GLU A 21 -15.52 18.11 -14.86
N ILE A 22 -14.24 18.28 -15.19
CA ILE A 22 -13.14 17.49 -14.65
C ILE A 22 -12.20 18.40 -13.88
N ARG A 23 -11.62 17.87 -12.80
CA ARG A 23 -10.59 18.53 -12.01
C ARG A 23 -9.30 17.74 -12.10
N ARG A 24 -8.17 18.43 -12.18
CA ARG A 24 -6.83 17.83 -12.11
C ARG A 24 -6.20 18.25 -10.78
N LEU A 25 -5.80 17.28 -9.98
CA LEU A 25 -5.09 17.52 -8.73
C LEU A 25 -3.59 17.69 -9.03
N LYS A 26 -2.91 18.51 -8.22
CA LYS A 26 -1.50 18.90 -8.45
C LYS A 26 -0.50 18.11 -7.57
N SER A 27 -0.95 17.66 -6.42
CA SER A 27 -0.20 16.83 -5.47
C SER A 27 -1.21 16.12 -4.58
N GLU A 28 -0.97 14.86 -4.29
CA GLU A 28 -1.79 14.06 -3.38
C GLU A 28 -1.00 13.93 -2.07
N GLU A 29 -1.54 14.50 -0.99
CA GLU A 29 -1.15 14.07 0.35
C GLU A 29 -2.09 12.93 0.71
N TYR A 30 -1.56 11.71 0.81
CA TYR A 30 -2.35 10.55 1.13
C TYR A 30 -2.60 10.48 2.64
N LEU A 31 -3.86 10.46 3.07
CA LEU A 31 -4.21 10.12 4.45
C LEU A 31 -5.20 8.97 4.41
N SER A 32 -4.74 7.78 4.75
CA SER A 32 -5.57 6.58 4.75
C SER A 32 -6.40 6.53 6.03
N LYS A 33 -7.73 6.42 5.90
CA LYS A 33 -8.64 6.39 7.05
C LYS A 33 -9.18 5.01 7.34
N GLU A 34 -9.43 4.76 8.62
CA GLU A 34 -10.12 3.56 9.06
C GLU A 34 -11.56 3.50 8.52
N ILE A 35 -11.89 2.42 7.84
CA ILE A 35 -13.22 2.08 7.35
C ILE A 35 -13.51 0.63 7.75
N ASP A 36 -14.65 0.39 8.38
CA ASP A 36 -15.09 -0.95 8.83
C ASP A 36 -14.04 -1.71 9.67
N GLN A 37 -13.31 -1.03 10.57
CA GLN A 37 -12.22 -1.59 11.37
C GLN A 37 -10.97 -2.01 10.58
N SER A 38 -10.73 -1.38 9.43
CA SER A 38 -9.48 -1.55 8.69
C SER A 38 -8.98 -0.25 8.08
N VAL A 39 -7.66 -0.11 8.02
CA VAL A 39 -6.98 0.88 7.17
C VAL A 39 -6.29 0.11 6.05
N VAL A 40 -6.57 0.46 4.79
CA VAL A 40 -5.98 -0.18 3.61
C VAL A 40 -5.15 0.86 2.86
N ILE A 41 -3.88 0.55 2.63
CA ILE A 41 -2.90 1.46 2.02
C ILE A 41 -2.27 0.75 0.81
N GLU A 42 -2.48 1.27 -0.40
CA GLU A 42 -1.74 0.78 -1.57
C GLU A 42 -0.27 1.23 -1.50
N ALA A 43 0.64 0.40 -2.03
CA ALA A 43 2.07 0.61 -1.90
C ALA A 43 2.58 1.97 -2.43
N ALA A 44 1.98 2.50 -3.49
CA ALA A 44 2.41 3.75 -4.11
C ALA A 44 1.93 5.00 -3.37
N ASP A 45 0.98 4.87 -2.43
CA ASP A 45 0.34 5.99 -1.74
C ASP A 45 1.18 6.46 -0.52
N PHE A 46 2.51 6.49 -0.67
CA PHE A 46 3.42 6.97 0.38
C PHE A 46 3.51 8.50 0.38
N ASN A 47 3.60 9.08 1.57
CA ASN A 47 3.72 10.53 1.81
C ASN A 47 5.17 11.02 1.71
N GLU A 48 6.12 10.17 2.11
CA GLU A 48 7.54 10.49 2.11
C GLU A 48 8.33 9.26 1.69
N LYS A 49 9.46 9.48 1.03
CA LYS A 49 10.46 8.45 0.78
C LYS A 49 11.86 8.99 1.04
N SER A 50 12.73 8.13 1.54
CA SER A 50 14.14 8.43 1.74
C SER A 50 14.82 8.83 0.43
N GLN A 51 15.79 9.75 0.54
CA GLN A 51 16.69 10.12 -0.56
C GLN A 51 18.01 9.37 -0.42
N GLY A 52 18.70 9.14 -1.53
CA GLY A 52 20.02 8.51 -1.54
C GLY A 52 20.25 7.62 -2.75
N GLU A 53 21.22 6.72 -2.64
CA GLU A 53 21.57 5.77 -3.71
C GLU A 53 20.50 4.70 -3.90
N VAL A 54 19.86 4.26 -2.82
CA VAL A 54 18.70 3.36 -2.86
C VAL A 54 17.42 4.19 -2.88
N VAL A 55 16.64 4.04 -3.94
CA VAL A 55 15.40 4.77 -4.19
C VAL A 55 14.23 3.80 -4.28
N TRP A 56 13.18 4.06 -3.49
CA TRP A 56 11.90 3.38 -3.63
C TRP A 56 11.22 3.83 -4.93
N THR A 57 11.00 2.85 -5.81
CA THR A 57 10.52 3.02 -7.17
C THR A 57 9.21 2.26 -7.33
N GLU A 58 8.21 2.93 -7.88
CA GLU A 58 6.94 2.33 -8.25
C GLU A 58 7.07 1.55 -9.56
N ILE A 59 6.43 0.39 -9.60
CA ILE A 59 6.22 -0.43 -10.79
C ILE A 59 4.70 -0.42 -11.05
N ALA A 60 4.27 0.40 -11.98
CA ALA A 60 2.87 0.48 -12.39
C ALA A 60 2.34 -0.89 -12.83
N ASP A 61 1.06 -1.16 -12.52
CA ASP A 61 0.35 -2.40 -12.85
C ASP A 61 0.94 -3.70 -12.26
N MET A 62 1.95 -3.59 -11.39
CA MET A 62 2.53 -4.73 -10.69
C MET A 62 1.66 -5.13 -9.49
N GLY A 63 1.38 -6.42 -9.37
CA GLY A 63 0.64 -6.99 -8.25
C GLY A 63 -0.79 -7.35 -8.60
N LYS A 64 -1.66 -7.41 -7.57
CA LYS A 64 -3.07 -7.79 -7.74
C LYS A 64 -4.04 -6.60 -7.78
N THR A 65 -3.60 -5.42 -7.35
CA THR A 65 -4.44 -4.23 -7.24
C THR A 65 -3.93 -3.10 -8.11
N PHE A 66 -3.24 -2.12 -7.54
CA PHE A 66 -2.88 -0.88 -8.23
C PHE A 66 -1.46 -0.93 -8.79
N SER A 67 -0.47 -0.95 -7.90
CA SER A 67 0.94 -1.01 -8.26
C SER A 67 1.75 -1.62 -7.11
N ALA A 68 3.06 -1.72 -7.31
CA ALA A 68 3.98 -2.18 -6.28
C ALA A 68 5.18 -1.24 -6.20
N ILE A 69 5.83 -1.17 -5.04
CA ILE A 69 7.08 -0.44 -4.86
C ILE A 69 8.21 -1.40 -4.47
N THR A 70 9.43 -1.07 -4.90
CA THR A 70 10.64 -1.81 -4.56
C THR A 70 11.84 -0.87 -4.42
N PRO A 71 12.81 -1.15 -3.54
CA PRO A 71 14.06 -0.41 -3.51
C PRO A 71 14.94 -0.80 -4.72
N LEU A 72 15.49 0.20 -5.39
CA LEU A 72 16.47 0.04 -6.48
C LEU A 72 17.70 0.91 -6.21
N PRO A 73 18.90 0.52 -6.68
CA PRO A 73 19.20 -0.70 -7.43
C PRO A 73 19.26 -1.94 -6.52
N ASN A 74 19.03 -3.13 -7.08
CA ASN A 74 18.92 -4.38 -6.31
C ASN A 74 20.28 -5.03 -5.96
N ASN A 75 21.39 -4.43 -6.37
CA ASN A 75 22.74 -4.85 -5.98
C ASN A 75 23.22 -4.20 -4.67
N ILE A 76 22.42 -3.30 -4.07
CA ILE A 76 22.68 -2.68 -2.78
C ILE A 76 21.69 -3.25 -1.78
N ILE A 77 22.18 -3.65 -0.60
CA ILE A 77 21.33 -4.11 0.50
C ILE A 77 20.76 -2.86 1.20
N PRO A 78 19.44 -2.64 1.16
CA PRO A 78 18.83 -1.49 1.83
C PRO A 78 18.93 -1.62 3.35
N SER A 79 18.87 -0.48 4.04
CA SER A 79 18.76 -0.40 5.50
C SER A 79 17.49 0.35 5.90
N LYS A 80 17.27 0.53 7.20
CA LYS A 80 16.19 1.36 7.74
C LYS A 80 16.23 2.82 7.24
N GLN A 81 17.41 3.30 6.82
CA GLN A 81 17.56 4.64 6.23
C GLN A 81 16.95 4.74 4.82
N ASN A 82 16.63 3.60 4.20
CA ASN A 82 15.97 3.51 2.90
C ASN A 82 14.50 3.12 3.09
N PHE A 83 13.63 4.11 3.28
CA PHE A 83 12.26 3.91 3.72
C PHE A 83 11.23 4.65 2.85
N VAL A 84 9.98 4.26 3.03
CA VAL A 84 8.80 5.05 2.69
C VAL A 84 7.95 5.23 3.96
N CYS A 85 7.21 6.33 4.04
CA CYS A 85 6.30 6.62 5.14
C CYS A 85 4.87 6.80 4.63
N TYR A 86 3.92 6.27 5.39
CA TYR A 86 2.49 6.37 5.14
C TYR A 86 1.81 7.00 6.35
N ASP A 87 0.99 8.02 6.10
CA ASP A 87 0.18 8.67 7.12
C ASP A 87 -1.22 8.04 7.14
N PHE A 88 -1.69 7.66 8.33
CA PHE A 88 -3.01 7.08 8.51
C PHE A 88 -3.71 7.59 9.77
N GLU A 89 -5.03 7.48 9.79
CA GLU A 89 -5.88 7.88 10.92
C GLU A 89 -6.83 6.74 11.30
N THR A 90 -6.87 6.40 12.58
CA THR A 90 -7.70 5.34 13.13
C THR A 90 -8.48 5.84 14.36
N SER A 91 -9.73 5.40 14.46
CA SER A 91 -10.59 5.56 15.63
C SER A 91 -10.47 4.38 16.61
N SER A 92 -9.86 3.29 16.17
CA SER A 92 -9.57 2.11 17.00
C SER A 92 -8.28 2.28 17.80
N SER A 93 -8.19 1.58 18.93
CA SER A 93 -7.01 1.54 19.79
C SER A 93 -6.77 0.13 20.33
N GLY A 94 -5.55 -0.12 20.81
CA GLY A 94 -5.14 -1.41 21.34
C GLY A 94 -4.35 -2.25 20.34
N GLU A 95 -4.41 -3.56 20.54
CA GLU A 95 -3.71 -4.54 19.71
C GLU A 95 -4.45 -4.75 18.39
N PHE A 96 -3.72 -4.79 17.28
CA PHE A 96 -4.27 -4.95 15.95
C PHE A 96 -3.29 -5.73 15.06
N GLN A 97 -3.77 -6.26 13.94
CA GLN A 97 -2.94 -7.04 13.02
C GLN A 97 -2.47 -6.19 11.84
N VAL A 98 -1.20 -6.32 11.49
CA VAL A 98 -0.60 -5.72 10.30
C VAL A 98 -0.42 -6.83 9.28
N GLU A 99 -1.11 -6.72 8.15
CA GLU A 99 -0.99 -7.63 7.02
C GLU A 99 -0.28 -6.91 5.86
N VAL A 100 0.89 -7.42 5.49
CA VAL A 100 1.70 -6.89 4.39
C VAL A 100 1.63 -7.84 3.20
N PHE A 101 1.24 -7.30 2.05
CA PHE A 101 1.10 -8.00 0.80
C PHE A 101 2.34 -7.75 -0.07
N LEU A 102 3.07 -8.83 -0.37
CA LEU A 102 4.35 -8.78 -1.07
C LEU A 102 4.27 -9.61 -2.36
N SER A 103 5.01 -9.18 -3.38
CA SER A 103 5.23 -10.05 -4.55
C SER A 103 6.00 -11.31 -4.12
N PRO A 104 5.80 -12.44 -4.81
CA PRO A 104 6.28 -13.76 -4.40
C PRO A 104 7.77 -13.95 -4.74
N SER A 105 8.63 -12.99 -4.38
CA SER A 105 10.07 -13.10 -4.58
C SER A 105 10.59 -14.35 -3.86
N LEU A 106 11.28 -15.22 -4.60
CA LEU A 106 11.84 -16.46 -4.05
C LEU A 106 13.00 -16.16 -3.09
N ASN A 107 13.25 -17.09 -2.17
CA ASN A 107 14.42 -17.06 -1.30
C ASN A 107 15.69 -17.39 -2.11
N TRP A 108 16.19 -16.42 -2.88
CA TRP A 108 17.38 -16.60 -3.72
C TRP A 108 18.70 -16.42 -2.95
N ASN A 109 18.67 -15.78 -1.78
CA ASN A 109 19.86 -15.48 -0.97
C ASN A 109 20.14 -16.52 0.14
N ASN A 110 19.39 -17.63 0.17
CA ASN A 110 19.44 -18.71 1.17
C ASN A 110 19.18 -18.29 2.63
N SER A 111 18.89 -17.02 2.89
CA SER A 111 18.64 -16.45 4.23
C SER A 111 17.21 -15.95 4.37
N GLY A 112 16.51 -15.77 3.25
CA GLY A 112 15.21 -15.12 3.16
C GLY A 112 15.32 -13.61 2.95
N LEU A 113 14.19 -13.02 2.59
CA LEU A 113 14.01 -11.60 2.34
C LEU A 113 13.31 -10.97 3.55
N ILE A 114 13.87 -9.85 4.00
CA ILE A 114 13.45 -9.19 5.23
C ILE A 114 12.94 -7.79 4.91
N TYR A 115 11.76 -7.47 5.42
CA TYR A 115 11.29 -6.10 5.55
C TYR A 115 11.14 -5.76 7.03
N GLY A 116 11.06 -4.46 7.33
CA GLY A 116 10.66 -3.99 8.63
C GLY A 116 9.71 -2.81 8.53
N TYR A 117 9.01 -2.57 9.62
CA TYR A 117 8.21 -1.37 9.78
C TYR A 117 8.29 -0.85 11.21
N GLN A 118 7.99 0.44 11.35
CA GLN A 118 7.86 1.13 12.62
C GLN A 118 6.65 2.05 12.55
N ILE A 119 5.85 2.08 13.60
CA ILE A 119 4.72 3.01 13.72
C ILE A 119 5.09 4.04 14.78
N ASP A 120 5.07 5.31 14.40
CA ASP A 120 5.52 6.44 15.21
C ASP A 120 6.93 6.18 15.82
N ASP A 121 7.10 6.46 17.10
CA ASP A 121 8.29 6.14 17.89
C ASP A 121 8.22 4.75 18.57
N GLY A 122 7.33 3.87 18.08
CA GLY A 122 7.12 2.52 18.59
C GLY A 122 8.28 1.57 18.32
N ALA A 123 8.12 0.31 18.73
CA ALA A 123 9.12 -0.74 18.48
C ALA A 123 9.22 -1.10 17.00
N GLU A 124 10.44 -1.34 16.53
CA GLU A 124 10.70 -1.86 15.19
C GLU A 124 10.24 -3.32 15.09
N VAL A 125 9.49 -3.63 14.03
CA VAL A 125 9.07 -5.00 13.71
C VAL A 125 9.77 -5.42 12.43
N GLU A 126 10.52 -6.52 12.48
CA GLU A 126 11.23 -7.07 11.32
C GLU A 126 10.76 -8.48 11.02
N ILE A 127 10.46 -8.75 9.75
CA ILE A 127 9.86 -10.01 9.34
C ILE A 127 10.61 -10.56 8.13
N ASN A 128 11.10 -11.79 8.31
CA ASN A 128 11.63 -12.60 7.23
C ASN A 128 10.48 -13.41 6.61
N PHE A 129 9.91 -12.90 5.51
CA PHE A 129 8.64 -13.41 5.00
C PHE A 129 8.76 -14.70 4.18
N ASN A 130 9.96 -15.04 3.71
CA ASN A 130 10.20 -16.27 2.93
C ASN A 130 11.39 -17.10 3.42
N GLY A 131 12.05 -16.76 4.54
CA GLY A 131 13.23 -17.49 5.03
C GLY A 131 12.96 -18.92 5.47
N LYS A 132 11.70 -19.27 5.78
CA LYS A 132 11.28 -20.64 6.09
C LYS A 132 11.01 -21.48 4.84
N TYR A 133 10.96 -20.86 3.65
CA TYR A 133 10.64 -21.52 2.40
C TYR A 133 11.79 -22.43 1.95
N LYS A 134 11.49 -23.70 1.65
CA LYS A 134 12.50 -24.71 1.28
C LYS A 134 12.39 -25.22 -0.15
N GLY A 135 11.57 -24.59 -0.99
CA GLY A 135 11.38 -24.98 -2.38
C GLY A 135 10.11 -25.77 -2.68
N GLU A 136 9.24 -25.97 -1.68
CA GLU A 136 7.96 -26.65 -1.86
C GLU A 136 6.99 -25.88 -2.79
N LEU A 137 6.26 -26.58 -3.66
CA LEU A 137 5.19 -25.92 -4.41
C LEU A 137 4.09 -25.48 -3.44
N GLY A 138 3.72 -24.20 -3.49
CA GLY A 138 2.71 -23.61 -2.62
C GLY A 138 1.74 -22.74 -3.41
N ASN A 139 0.50 -22.61 -2.91
CA ASN A 139 -0.56 -21.83 -3.56
C ASN A 139 -0.12 -20.38 -3.84
N TRP A 140 0.70 -19.78 -2.98
CA TRP A 140 1.25 -18.43 -3.13
C TRP A 140 2.03 -18.21 -4.43
N GLN A 141 2.61 -19.26 -5.04
CA GLN A 141 3.27 -19.16 -6.35
C GLN A 141 2.26 -18.99 -7.48
N ALA A 142 1.16 -19.76 -7.42
CA ALA A 142 0.07 -19.65 -8.38
C ALA A 142 -0.71 -18.34 -8.17
N ASP A 143 -0.95 -17.99 -6.91
CA ASP A 143 -1.60 -16.75 -6.51
C ASP A 143 -0.71 -15.52 -6.68
N ARG A 144 0.59 -15.69 -6.93
CA ARG A 144 1.56 -14.61 -7.09
C ARG A 144 1.54 -13.56 -5.97
N ILE A 145 1.39 -13.98 -4.73
CA ILE A 145 1.36 -13.07 -3.57
C ILE A 145 1.78 -13.79 -2.30
N ILE A 146 2.58 -13.14 -1.48
CA ILE A 146 2.89 -13.57 -0.11
C ILE A 146 2.22 -12.59 0.85
N ARG A 147 1.46 -13.14 1.82
CA ARG A 147 0.84 -12.37 2.90
C ARG A 147 1.64 -12.60 4.17
N SER A 148 2.13 -11.52 4.74
CA SER A 148 2.88 -11.53 6.00
C SER A 148 2.04 -10.88 7.08
N LEU A 149 1.80 -11.61 8.17
CA LEU A 149 1.00 -11.12 9.30
C LEU A 149 1.87 -10.88 10.53
N SER A 150 1.66 -9.75 11.19
CA SER A 150 2.24 -9.41 12.48
C SER A 150 1.24 -8.68 13.36
N VAL A 151 1.63 -8.44 14.61
CA VAL A 151 0.80 -7.77 15.61
C VAL A 151 1.51 -6.51 16.07
N ALA A 152 0.76 -5.43 16.23
CA ALA A 152 1.23 -4.17 16.75
C ALA A 152 0.19 -3.58 17.71
N LYS A 153 0.56 -2.51 18.41
CA LYS A 153 -0.33 -1.79 19.32
C LYS A 153 -0.22 -0.29 19.07
N LEU A 154 -1.35 0.41 19.06
CA LEU A 154 -1.42 1.87 18.95
C LEU A 154 -2.59 2.43 19.78
N GLU A 155 -2.58 3.73 20.01
CA GLU A 155 -3.73 4.47 20.53
C GLU A 155 -4.56 5.02 19.38
N GLN A 156 -5.79 5.49 19.63
CA GLN A 156 -6.57 6.14 18.57
C GLN A 156 -5.91 7.45 18.12
N GLY A 157 -6.03 7.80 16.84
CA GLY A 157 -5.57 9.07 16.29
C GLY A 157 -4.83 8.95 14.96
N LYS A 158 -4.00 9.96 14.70
CA LYS A 158 -3.14 10.01 13.51
C LYS A 158 -1.79 9.40 13.83
N HIS A 159 -1.31 8.59 12.90
CA HIS A 159 -0.07 7.83 13.04
C HIS A 159 0.71 7.84 11.74
N ARG A 160 1.98 7.48 11.86
CA ARG A 160 2.89 7.36 10.74
C ARG A 160 3.53 5.99 10.71
N LEU A 161 3.35 5.26 9.61
CA LEU A 161 3.99 3.96 9.38
C LEU A 161 5.20 4.15 8.48
N LEU A 162 6.39 3.93 9.02
CA LEU A 162 7.64 3.83 8.26
C LEU A 162 7.82 2.36 7.84
N PHE A 163 8.01 2.12 6.54
CA PHE A 163 8.31 0.80 5.97
C PHE A 163 9.69 0.81 5.32
N TYR A 164 10.49 -0.23 5.56
CA TYR A 164 11.84 -0.36 4.99
C TYR A 164 12.15 -1.81 4.64
N ALA A 165 13.17 -2.00 3.81
CA ALA A 165 13.70 -3.32 3.47
C ALA A 165 15.07 -3.53 4.14
N LYS A 166 15.38 -4.78 4.47
CA LYS A 166 16.73 -5.26 4.85
C LYS A 166 17.29 -6.26 3.85
N SER A 167 16.59 -6.43 2.73
CA SER A 167 16.99 -7.29 1.62
C SER A 167 16.61 -6.60 0.31
N PRO A 168 17.39 -6.76 -0.76
CA PRO A 168 16.95 -6.36 -2.09
C PRO A 168 15.75 -7.20 -2.53
N ASP A 169 15.06 -6.74 -3.58
CA ASP A 169 13.90 -7.42 -4.20
C ASP A 169 12.69 -7.66 -3.27
N VAL A 170 12.60 -6.88 -2.19
CA VAL A 170 11.36 -6.74 -1.40
C VAL A 170 10.41 -5.83 -2.19
N ILE A 171 9.38 -6.44 -2.76
CA ILE A 171 8.40 -5.74 -3.59
C ILE A 171 7.09 -5.68 -2.81
N LEU A 172 6.78 -4.50 -2.26
CA LEU A 172 5.56 -4.22 -1.50
C LEU A 172 4.42 -3.88 -2.45
N GLN A 173 3.25 -4.51 -2.28
CA GLN A 173 2.03 -4.21 -3.05
C GLN A 173 1.01 -3.44 -2.21
N LYS A 174 0.84 -3.81 -0.93
CA LYS A 174 -0.20 -3.23 -0.07
C LYS A 174 0.06 -3.51 1.40
N ILE A 175 -0.43 -2.63 2.27
CA ILE A 175 -0.48 -2.79 3.72
C ILE A 175 -1.94 -2.70 4.17
N VAL A 176 -2.37 -3.63 5.03
CA VAL A 176 -3.68 -3.58 5.69
C VAL A 176 -3.50 -3.64 7.19
N LEU A 177 -4.05 -2.66 7.90
CA LEU A 177 -4.12 -2.62 9.36
C LEU A 177 -5.52 -3.08 9.76
N HIS A 178 -5.62 -4.22 10.44
CA HIS A 178 -6.88 -4.82 10.86
C HIS A 178 -7.11 -4.60 12.35
N PHE A 179 -8.07 -3.75 12.69
CA PHE A 179 -8.51 -3.47 14.07
C PHE A 179 -9.63 -4.41 14.55
N GLY A 180 -10.15 -5.24 13.65
CA GLY A 180 -11.15 -6.27 13.93
C GLY A 180 -10.82 -7.58 13.24
N GLU A 181 -11.85 -8.39 12.96
CA GLU A 181 -11.67 -9.68 12.28
C GLU A 181 -11.19 -9.51 10.83
N ILE A 182 -10.18 -10.31 10.46
CA ILE A 182 -9.73 -10.42 9.06
C ILE A 182 -10.83 -11.13 8.26
N LYS A 183 -11.46 -10.37 7.37
CA LYS A 183 -12.37 -10.91 6.36
C LYS A 183 -11.56 -11.31 5.14
N GLU A 184 -11.30 -12.60 5.01
CA GLU A 184 -10.55 -13.15 3.89
C GLU A 184 -11.22 -12.87 2.55
N THR A 185 -10.50 -12.19 1.68
CA THR A 185 -10.89 -11.85 0.31
C THR A 185 -9.68 -12.03 -0.60
N TYR A 186 -9.90 -12.38 -1.88
CA TYR A 186 -8.80 -12.70 -2.79
C TYR A 186 -7.80 -11.55 -2.95
N LEU A 187 -8.32 -10.33 -3.09
CA LEU A 187 -7.54 -9.09 -3.27
C LEU A 187 -7.23 -8.38 -1.95
N GLY A 188 -7.74 -8.86 -0.80
CA GLY A 188 -7.85 -8.05 0.40
C GLY A 188 -9.00 -7.03 0.30
N ARG A 189 -9.17 -6.22 1.34
CA ARG A 189 -10.17 -5.13 1.34
C ARG A 189 -9.82 -4.06 0.30
N ASN A 190 -10.84 -3.34 -0.16
CA ASN A 190 -10.67 -2.20 -1.07
C ASN A 190 -9.85 -1.09 -0.37
N HIS A 191 -9.17 -0.27 -1.19
CA HIS A 191 -8.42 0.88 -0.69
C HIS A 191 -9.29 1.80 0.17
N SER A 192 -8.71 2.32 1.26
CA SER A 192 -9.42 3.24 2.15
C SER A 192 -9.64 4.60 1.48
N ASP A 193 -10.68 5.33 1.91
CA ASP A 193 -10.94 6.67 1.42
C ASP A 193 -9.75 7.60 1.73
N LEU A 194 -9.28 8.28 0.69
CA LEU A 194 -8.25 9.31 0.78
C LEU A 194 -8.89 10.67 1.04
N ILE A 195 -8.34 11.44 2.00
CA ILE A 195 -8.57 12.88 2.03
C ILE A 195 -7.43 13.57 1.29
N ASN A 196 -7.69 13.98 0.06
CA ASN A 196 -6.79 14.87 -0.68
C ASN A 196 -7.00 16.31 -0.18
N SER A 197 -6.03 16.84 0.56
CA SER A 197 -6.05 18.20 1.14
C SER A 197 -5.90 19.33 0.11
N GLY A 198 -5.68 19.02 -1.18
CA GLY A 198 -5.37 19.99 -2.22
C GLY A 198 -6.40 20.06 -3.36
N VAL A 199 -7.55 20.70 -3.11
CA VAL A 199 -8.44 21.17 -4.18
C VAL A 199 -8.24 22.68 -4.35
N ILE A 200 -7.82 23.12 -5.54
CA ILE A 200 -7.97 24.51 -6.00
C ILE A 200 -9.00 24.49 -7.13
#